data_AF-G4CI76-F1
#
_entry.id   AF-G4CI76-F1
#
_cell.length_a   1.000
_cell.length_b   1.000
_cell.length_c   1.000
_cell.angle_alpha   90.00
_cell.angle_beta   90.00
_cell.angle_gamma   90.00
#
_symmetry.space_group_name_H-M   'P 1'
#
loop_
_entity.id
_entity.type
_entity.pdbx_description
1 polymer ?
#
loop_
_entity_poly.entity_id
_entity_poly.type
_entity_poly.pdbx_seq_one_letter_code
_entity_poly.pdbx_strand_id
1 'polypeptide(L)'
;MLRNMANSLLTHETIVTTLPKAKELRRVVEPLITLGKKPSLANRRLAFNRTRDRDVVVKLFDELGVRFANRNGGYVRILKYGFRKGDNAPLALVQLTDLAASTEESSEQN
;
A
#
# COMPACT_ATOMS: atom_id res chain seq x y z
N MET A 1 -5.09 13.26 -5.11
CA MET A 1 -5.16 12.73 -3.73
C MET A 1 -4.79 11.25 -3.64
N LEU A 2 -5.47 10.33 -4.35
CA LEU A 2 -5.22 8.87 -4.23
C LEU A 2 -3.78 8.44 -4.54
N ARG A 3 -3.11 9.14 -5.46
CA ARG A 3 -1.68 8.92 -5.77
C ARG A 3 -0.80 8.99 -4.53
N ASN A 4 -0.93 10.05 -3.73
CA ASN A 4 -0.09 10.25 -2.56
C ASN A 4 -0.36 9.17 -1.50
N MET A 5 -1.63 8.81 -1.29
CA MET A 5 -1.98 7.72 -0.37
C MET A 5 -1.47 6.36 -0.87
N ALA A 6 -1.47 6.10 -2.18
CA ALA A 6 -0.90 4.90 -2.75
C ALA A 6 0.62 4.84 -2.51
N ASN A 7 1.33 5.95 -2.72
CA ASN A 7 2.75 6.05 -2.41
C ASN A 7 2.99 5.80 -0.92
N SER A 8 2.24 6.47 -0.02
CA SER A 8 2.37 6.26 1.43
C SER A 8 2.12 4.81 1.84
N LEU A 9 1.12 4.14 1.27
CA LEU A 9 0.85 2.73 1.56
C LEU A 9 1.97 1.81 1.03
N LEU A 10 2.54 2.09 -0.14
CA LEU A 10 3.64 1.29 -0.69
C LEU A 10 4.95 1.51 0.09
N THR A 11 5.19 2.73 0.58
CA THR A 11 6.36 3.07 1.40
C THR A 11 6.27 2.44 2.78
N HIS A 12 5.19 2.72 3.52
CA HIS A 12 5.06 2.33 4.94
C HIS A 12 4.35 1.00 5.17
N GLU A 13 3.77 0.40 4.12
CA GLU A 13 3.02 -0.87 4.14
C GLU A 13 1.74 -0.88 4.98
N THR A 14 1.55 0.12 5.84
CA THR A 14 0.38 0.35 6.68
C THR A 14 0.08 1.84 6.77
N ILE A 15 -1.20 2.22 6.62
CA ILE A 15 -1.69 3.59 6.83
C ILE A 15 -3.07 3.57 7.48
N VAL A 16 -3.42 4.64 8.20
CA VAL A 16 -4.78 4.86 8.70
C VAL A 16 -5.45 5.93 7.85
N THR A 17 -6.66 5.66 7.39
CA THR A 17 -7.45 6.63 6.61
C THR A 17 -8.94 6.43 6.87
N THR A 18 -9.81 7.20 6.20
CA THR A 18 -11.26 7.01 6.31
C THR A 18 -11.71 5.81 5.49
N LEU A 19 -12.75 5.11 5.96
CA LEU A 19 -13.26 3.90 5.33
C LEU A 19 -13.61 4.07 3.83
N PRO A 20 -14.25 5.16 3.37
CA PRO A 20 -14.49 5.36 1.95
C PRO A 20 -13.19 5.50 1.14
N LYS A 21 -12.21 6.24 1.67
CA LYS A 21 -10.90 6.41 1.02
C LYS A 21 -10.12 5.10 0.96
N ALA A 22 -10.18 4.29 2.02
CA ALA A 22 -9.57 2.97 2.06
C ALA A 22 -10.12 2.04 0.97
N LYS A 23 -11.45 2.02 0.79
CA LYS A 23 -12.11 1.22 -0.25
C LYS A 23 -11.68 1.64 -1.65
N GLU A 24 -11.62 2.94 -1.93
CA GLU A 24 -11.14 3.45 -3.21
C GLU A 24 -9.66 3.19 -3.45
N LEU A 25 -8.84 3.26 -2.40
CA LEU A 25 -7.39 3.05 -2.50
C LEU A 25 -7.04 1.67 -3.08
N ARG A 26 -7.83 0.63 -2.79
CA ARG A 26 -7.66 -0.71 -3.36
C ARG A 26 -7.62 -0.70 -4.89
N ARG A 27 -8.50 0.09 -5.51
CA ARG A 27 -8.59 0.19 -6.98
C ARG A 27 -7.32 0.76 -7.61
N VAL A 28 -6.54 1.53 -6.85
CA VAL A 28 -5.30 2.15 -7.31
C VAL A 28 -4.09 1.27 -7.00
N VAL A 29 -4.02 0.72 -5.79
CA VAL A 29 -2.82 0.01 -5.30
C VAL A 29 -2.75 -1.42 -5.83
N GLU A 30 -3.86 -2.16 -5.90
CA GLU A 30 -3.81 -3.56 -6.35
C GLU A 30 -3.31 -3.71 -7.80
N PRO A 31 -3.73 -2.86 -8.77
CA PRO A 31 -3.16 -2.88 -10.12
C PRO A 31 -1.68 -2.48 -10.17
N LEU A 32 -1.21 -1.60 -9.28
CA LEU A 32 0.21 -1.24 -9.20
C LEU A 32 1.04 -2.44 -8.75
N ILE A 33 0.63 -3.16 -7.71
CA ILE A 33 1.31 -4.39 -7.26
C ILE A 33 1.28 -5.45 -8.37
N THR A 34 0.17 -5.56 -9.08
CA THR A 34 0.05 -6.48 -10.23
C THR A 34 1.03 -6.14 -11.35
N LEU A 35 1.26 -4.85 -11.64
CA LEU A 35 2.31 -4.42 -12.56
C LEU A 35 3.71 -4.77 -12.04
N GLY A 36 3.95 -4.60 -10.74
CA GLY A 36 5.22 -4.91 -10.07
C GLY A 36 5.69 -6.35 -10.27
N LYS A 37 4.75 -7.30 -10.36
CA LYS A 37 5.05 -8.73 -10.60
C LYS A 37 5.72 -9.03 -11.94
N LYS A 38 5.48 -8.20 -12.96
CA LYS A 38 6.01 -8.39 -14.32
C LYS A 38 7.00 -7.26 -14.62
N PRO A 39 8.26 -7.35 -14.16
CA PRO A 39 9.23 -6.29 -14.39
C PRO A 39 9.52 -6.15 -15.89
N SER A 40 9.21 -4.99 -16.44
CA SER A 40 9.58 -4.58 -17.80
C SER A 40 9.83 -3.07 -17.83
N LEU A 41 10.61 -2.59 -18.79
CA LEU A 41 10.86 -1.15 -18.93
C LEU A 41 9.54 -0.37 -19.12
N ALA A 42 8.63 -0.92 -19.91
CA ALA A 42 7.30 -0.33 -20.13
C ALA A 42 6.49 -0.27 -18.83
N ASN A 43 6.49 -1.34 -18.03
CA ASN A 43 5.76 -1.38 -16.76
C ASN A 43 6.37 -0.44 -15.72
N ARG A 44 7.70 -0.33 -15.65
CA ARG A 44 8.38 0.64 -14.78
C ARG A 44 8.02 2.08 -15.16
N ARG A 45 7.99 2.41 -16.46
CA ARG A 45 7.53 3.73 -16.95
C ARG A 45 6.05 4.00 -16.64
N LEU A 46 5.19 2.99 -16.80
CA LEU A 46 3.77 3.10 -16.50
C LEU A 46 3.52 3.31 -14.99
N ALA A 47 4.21 2.57 -14.14
CA ALA A 47 4.16 2.74 -12.69
C ALA A 47 4.62 4.14 -12.29
N PHE A 48 5.76 4.61 -12.83
CA PHE A 48 6.26 5.96 -12.58
C PHE A 48 5.29 7.06 -13.04
N ASN A 49 4.60 6.88 -14.17
CA ASN A 49 3.59 7.84 -14.61
C ASN A 49 2.46 7.99 -13.57
N ARG A 50 2.07 6.88 -12.93
CA ARG A 50 1.00 6.85 -11.92
C ARG A 50 1.44 7.32 -10.54
N THR A 51 2.64 6.95 -10.07
CA THR A 51 3.13 7.27 -8.71
C THR A 51 3.91 8.57 -8.65
N ARG A 52 4.65 8.93 -9.71
CA ARG A 52 5.58 10.08 -9.78
C ARG A 52 6.64 10.09 -8.69
N ASP A 53 6.98 8.90 -8.20
CA ASP A 53 7.94 8.68 -7.13
C ASP A 53 8.86 7.52 -7.55
N ARG A 54 10.17 7.77 -7.56
CA ARG A 54 11.16 6.81 -8.02
C ARG A 54 11.38 5.70 -6.99
N ASP A 55 11.42 6.04 -5.71
CA ASP A 55 11.75 5.10 -4.64
C ASP A 55 10.62 4.09 -4.46
N VAL A 56 9.38 4.57 -4.56
CA VAL A 56 8.20 3.70 -4.58
C VAL A 56 8.22 2.75 -5.77
N VAL A 57 8.66 3.20 -6.95
CA VAL A 57 8.76 2.33 -8.13
C VAL A 57 9.84 1.28 -7.94
N VAL A 58 11.00 1.64 -7.40
CA VAL A 58 12.07 0.67 -7.08
C VAL A 58 11.54 -0.39 -6.12
N LYS A 59 10.96 0.02 -4.99
CA LYS A 59 10.36 -0.89 -4.00
C LYS A 59 9.27 -1.79 -4.59
N LEU A 60 8.43 -1.24 -5.47
CA LEU A 60 7.32 -1.97 -6.09
C LEU A 60 7.78 -3.16 -6.93
N PHE A 61 8.86 -3.01 -7.71
CA PHE A 61 9.35 -4.06 -8.60
C PHE A 61 10.36 -4.98 -7.93
N ASP A 62 11.20 -4.43 -7.04
CA ASP A 62 12.33 -5.17 -6.49
C ASP A 62 11.94 -5.95 -5.23
N GLU A 63 11.00 -5.44 -4.42
CA GLU A 63 10.53 -6.09 -3.18
C GLU A 63 9.09 -6.61 -3.32
N LEU A 64 8.13 -5.72 -3.58
CA LEU A 64 6.70 -6.06 -3.52
C LEU A 64 6.28 -7.02 -4.64
N GLY A 65 6.84 -6.86 -5.83
CA GLY A 65 6.59 -7.72 -6.98
C GLY A 65 6.98 -9.18 -6.72
N VAL A 66 8.16 -9.38 -6.10
CA VAL A 66 8.67 -10.71 -5.71
C VAL A 66 7.83 -11.27 -4.56
N ARG A 67 7.57 -10.47 -3.52
CA ARG A 67 6.80 -10.87 -2.34
C ARG A 67 5.40 -11.37 -2.71
N PHE A 68 4.71 -10.68 -3.62
CA PHE A 68 3.35 -11.04 -4.01
C PHE A 68 3.27 -11.97 -5.21
N ALA A 69 4.39 -12.47 -5.77
CA ALA A 69 4.42 -13.24 -7.02
C ALA A 69 3.35 -14.35 -7.07
N ASN A 70 3.30 -15.19 -6.03
CA ASN A 70 2.42 -16.35 -5.93
C ASN A 70 0.95 -16.03 -5.55
N ARG A 71 0.64 -14.80 -5.14
CA ARG A 71 -0.72 -14.44 -4.67
C ARG A 71 -1.58 -13.88 -5.79
N ASN A 72 -2.72 -14.49 -6.08
CA ASN A 72 -3.65 -13.99 -7.10
C ASN A 72 -4.62 -12.95 -6.53
N GLY A 73 -4.17 -11.68 -6.43
CA GLY A 73 -5.00 -10.55 -5.99
C GLY A 73 -5.16 -10.42 -4.48
N GLY A 74 -5.92 -9.41 -4.02
CA GLY A 74 -6.17 -9.21 -2.59
C GLY A 74 -4.92 -8.83 -1.78
N TYR A 75 -4.08 -7.96 -2.35
CA TYR A 75 -2.82 -7.54 -1.71
C TYR A 75 -3.01 -6.54 -0.57
N VAL A 76 -4.19 -5.93 -0.47
CA VAL A 76 -4.53 -4.91 0.51
C VAL A 76 -5.63 -5.42 1.42
N ARG A 77 -5.42 -5.31 2.73
CA ARG A 77 -6.39 -5.61 3.78
C ARG A 77 -6.89 -4.30 4.39
N ILE A 78 -8.21 -4.21 4.58
CA ILE A 78 -8.87 -3.07 5.24
C ILE A 78 -9.50 -3.58 6.52
N LEU A 79 -9.06 -3.04 7.66
CA LEU A 79 -9.61 -3.33 8.98
C LEU A 79 -10.34 -2.08 9.49
N LYS A 80 -11.54 -2.24 10.05
CA LYS A 80 -12.27 -1.11 10.66
C LYS A 80 -11.50 -0.62 11.88
N TYR A 81 -11.34 0.69 12.01
CA TYR A 81 -10.53 1.33 13.05
C TYR A 81 -11.34 2.37 13.83
N GLY A 82 -12.60 2.02 14.17
CA GLY A 82 -13.50 2.91 14.90
C GLY A 82 -13.85 4.21 14.16
N PHE A 83 -14.04 5.28 14.92
CA PHE A 83 -14.45 6.60 14.41
C PHE A 83 -13.47 7.67 14.88
N ARG A 84 -13.22 8.66 14.02
CA ARG A 84 -12.35 9.79 14.33
C ARG A 84 -13.02 10.76 15.29
N LYS A 85 -12.28 11.20 16.31
CA LYS A 85 -12.72 12.24 17.24
C LYS A 85 -12.85 13.58 16.50
N GLY A 86 -13.99 14.23 16.66
CA GLY A 86 -14.27 15.56 16.08
C GLY A 86 -15.34 15.53 14.98
N ASP A 87 -15.15 14.69 13.95
CA ASP A 87 -16.08 14.60 12.81
C ASP A 87 -16.82 13.25 12.71
N ASN A 88 -16.60 12.36 13.68
CA ASN A 88 -17.16 11.01 13.72
C ASN A 88 -16.99 10.22 12.40
N ALA A 89 -15.93 10.52 11.63
CA ALA A 89 -15.70 9.83 10.36
C ALA A 89 -15.25 8.39 10.63
N PRO A 90 -15.81 7.37 9.94
CA PRO A 90 -15.37 5.99 10.09
C PRO A 90 -13.95 5.83 9.57
N LEU A 91 -13.06 5.34 10.43
CA LEU A 91 -11.67 5.08 10.10
C LEU A 91 -11.45 3.62 9.72
N ALA A 92 -10.37 3.40 8.97
CA ALA A 92 -9.91 2.09 8.59
C ALA A 92 -8.37 2.05 8.57
N LEU A 93 -7.82 0.99 9.13
CA LEU A 93 -6.42 0.61 8.97
C LEU A 93 -6.29 -0.13 7.66
N VAL A 94 -5.43 0.37 6.77
CA VAL A 94 -5.14 -0.23 5.48
C VAL A 94 -3.71 -0.75 5.52
N GLN A 95 -3.55 -2.04 5.30
CA GLN A 95 -2.25 -2.71 5.34
C GLN A 95 -2.06 -3.64 4.15
N LEU A 96 -0.81 -3.89 3.79
CA LEU A 96 -0.48 -4.97 2.86
C LEU A 96 -0.69 -6.33 3.55
N THR A 97 -1.15 -7.33 2.79
CA THR A 97 -1.56 -8.63 3.34
C THR A 97 -0.37 -9.44 3.86
N ASP A 98 0.74 -9.46 3.12
CA ASP A 98 2.02 -9.98 3.62
C ASP A 98 2.85 -8.78 4.06
N LEU A 99 2.97 -8.62 5.38
CA LEU A 99 3.98 -7.75 5.96
C LEU A 99 5.34 -8.42 5.78
N ALA A 100 6.39 -7.65 5.53
CA ALA A 100 7.74 -8.17 5.70
C ALA A 100 7.88 -8.74 7.12
N ALA A 101 8.54 -9.89 7.27
CA ALA A 101 8.81 -10.46 8.58
C ALA A 101 9.37 -9.36 9.47
N SER A 102 8.69 -9.11 10.59
CA SER A 102 8.96 -8.00 11.48
C SER A 102 10.40 -8.08 11.97
N THR A 103 11.21 -7.08 11.62
CA THR A 103 12.24 -6.61 12.54
C THR A 103 11.49 -6.03 13.73
N GLU A 104 11.31 -6.85 14.76
CA GLU A 104 10.89 -6.41 16.08
C GLU A 104 11.99 -5.53 16.66
N GLU A 105 11.88 -4.21 16.51
CA GLU A 105 12.66 -3.24 17.29
C GLU A 105 11.71 -2.18 17.87
N SER A 106 11.27 -2.47 19.09
CA SER A 106 11.27 -1.58 20.25
C SER A 106 10.52 -0.23 20.17
N SER A 107 9.30 -0.21 20.72
CA SER A 107 8.87 0.91 21.57
C SER A 107 7.81 0.44 22.59
N GLU A 108 8.17 -0.53 23.43
CA GLU A 108 7.77 -0.47 24.83
C GLU A 108 8.73 0.53 25.50
N GLN A 109 8.23 1.69 25.91
CA GLN A 109 8.73 2.44 27.07
C GLN A 109 7.85 3.68 27.35
N ASN A 110 7.23 3.62 28.54
CA ASN A 110 6.64 4.65 29.41
C ASN A 110 5.34 5.37 28.99
#